data_AF-A0A652LA47-F1
#
_entry.id   AF-A0A652LA47-F1
#
_cell.length_a   1.000
_cell.length_b   1.000
_cell.length_c   1.000
_cell.angle_alpha   90.00
_cell.angle_beta   90.00
_cell.angle_gamma   90.00
#
_symmetry.space_group_name_H-M   'P 1'
#
loop_
_entity.id
_entity.type
_entity.pdbx_description
1 polymer ?
#
loop_
_entity_poly.entity_id
_entity_poly.type
_entity_poly.pdbx_seq_one_letter_code
_entity_poly.pdbx_strand_id
1 'polypeptide(L)'
;MGVGILLMVCGAAGVGWGAMYLFDVRGAADKAAARRNAVRAVTAARTLDLGLAQPSRLGASFFRAIGGVVLPCGLVLGLIGLALTLTG
;
A
#
# COMPACT_ATOMS: atom_id res chain seq x y z
N MET A 1 11.47 15.18 -20.20
CA MET A 1 11.20 15.76 -18.84
C MET A 1 9.88 15.37 -18.15
N GLY A 2 8.67 15.75 -18.62
CA GLY A 2 7.42 15.62 -17.83
C GLY A 2 7.06 14.20 -17.34
N VAL A 3 7.27 13.18 -18.18
CA VAL A 3 7.03 11.77 -17.83
C VAL A 3 8.02 11.27 -16.76
N GLY A 4 9.28 11.71 -16.83
CA GLY A 4 10.31 11.34 -15.85
C GLY A 4 9.99 11.88 -14.46
N ILE A 5 9.54 13.15 -14.37
CA ILE A 5 9.11 13.77 -13.11
C ILE A 5 7.91 13.03 -12.52
N LEU A 6 6.91 12.69 -13.34
CA LEU A 6 5.74 11.93 -12.89
C LEU A 6 6.13 10.57 -12.29
N LEU A 7 7.00 9.83 -12.98
CA LEU A 7 7.52 8.54 -12.52
C LEU A 7 8.33 8.70 -11.22
N MET A 8 9.12 9.76 -11.10
CA MET A 8 9.91 10.06 -9.91
C MET A 8 9.00 10.33 -8.70
N VAL A 9 7.95 11.13 -8.88
CA VAL A 9 6.95 11.43 -7.82
C VAL A 9 6.18 10.17 -7.43
N CYS A 10 5.72 9.37 -8.39
CA CYS A 10 5.06 8.09 -8.12
C CYS A 10 5.99 7.10 -7.39
N GLY A 11 7.27 7.07 -7.76
CA GLY A 11 8.29 6.28 -7.10
C GLY A 11 8.48 6.70 -5.63
N ALA A 12 8.69 7.99 -5.38
CA ALA A 12 8.84 8.53 -4.03
C ALA A 12 7.61 8.28 -3.15
N ALA A 13 6.41 8.46 -3.70
CA ALA A 13 5.15 8.14 -3.01
C ALA A 13 5.04 6.64 -2.70
N GLY A 14 5.42 5.78 -3.65
CA GLY A 14 5.48 4.33 -3.47
C GLY A 14 6.46 3.90 -2.38
N VAL A 15 7.67 4.48 -2.33
CA VAL A 15 8.65 4.20 -1.28
C VAL A 15 8.13 4.64 0.09
N GLY A 16 7.56 5.84 0.20
CA GLY A 16 7.01 6.34 1.45
C GLY A 16 5.86 5.47 1.97
N TRP A 17 4.93 5.10 1.09
CA TRP A 17 3.82 4.21 1.42
C TRP A 17 4.33 2.80 1.78
N GLY A 18 5.21 2.24 0.95
CA GLY A 18 5.81 0.92 1.18
C GLY A 18 6.53 0.83 2.52
N ALA A 19 7.34 1.84 2.86
CA ALA A 19 8.06 1.93 4.14
C ALA A 19 7.09 2.06 5.32
N MET A 20 6.06 2.90 5.19
CA MET A 20 5.06 3.10 6.25
C MET A 20 4.34 1.79 6.60
N TYR A 21 4.01 0.98 5.60
CA TYR A 21 3.36 -0.32 5.80
C TYR A 21 4.33 -1.43 6.22
N LEU A 22 5.54 -1.47 5.66
CA LEU A 22 6.55 -2.47 5.98
C LEU A 22 7.04 -2.35 7.43
N PHE A 23 7.43 -1.13 7.84
CA PHE A 23 7.89 -0.84 9.19
C PHE A 23 6.75 -0.54 10.16
N ASP A 24 5.50 -0.55 9.67
CA ASP A 24 4.30 -0.31 10.47
C ASP A 24 4.37 0.98 11.29
N VAL A 25 4.82 2.04 10.62
CA VAL A 25 4.99 3.35 11.24
C VAL A 25 3.63 3.84 11.73
N ARG A 26 3.52 4.10 13.05
CA ARG A 26 2.27 4.48 13.73
C ARG A 26 1.14 3.43 13.64
N GLY A 27 1.46 2.14 13.48
CA GLY A 27 0.47 1.07 13.37
C GLY A 27 -0.34 1.15 12.07
N ALA A 28 0.29 1.62 10.97
CA ALA A 28 -0.40 1.81 9.70
C ALA A 28 -0.95 0.50 9.12
N ALA A 29 -0.22 -0.60 9.28
CA ALA A 29 -0.66 -1.92 8.83
C ALA A 29 -1.83 -2.43 9.69
N ASP A 30 -1.75 -2.23 11.01
CA ASP A 30 -2.83 -2.56 11.94
C ASP A 30 -4.09 -1.74 11.69
N LYS A 31 -3.96 -0.42 11.49
CA LYS A 31 -5.07 0.47 11.17
C LYS A 31 -5.74 0.12 9.85
N ALA A 32 -4.96 -0.29 8.84
CA ALA A 32 -5.51 -0.72 7.56
C ALA A 32 -6.27 -2.05 7.68
N ALA A 33 -5.74 -3.00 8.44
CA ALA A 33 -6.43 -4.25 8.75
C ALA A 33 -7.74 -3.99 9.52
N ALA A 34 -7.70 -3.14 10.55
CA ALA A 34 -8.87 -2.75 11.33
C ALA A 34 -9.94 -2.06 10.47
N ARG A 35 -9.54 -1.10 9.62
CA ARG A 35 -10.46 -0.41 8.70
C ARG A 35 -11.13 -1.39 7.72
N ARG A 36 -10.37 -2.35 7.19
CA ARG A 36 -10.91 -3.37 6.27
C ARG A 36 -11.90 -4.29 6.96
N ASN A 37 -11.61 -4.72 8.19
CA ASN A 37 -12.54 -5.53 8.97
C ASN A 37 -13.82 -4.75 9.31
N ALA A 38 -13.71 -3.46 9.65
CA ALA A 38 -14.88 -2.60 9.88
C ALA A 38 -15.76 -2.46 8.63
N VAL A 39 -15.16 -2.23 7.45
CA VAL A 39 -15.91 -2.18 6.18
C VAL A 39 -16.59 -3.51 5.89
N ARG A 40 -15.88 -4.64 6.07
CA ARG A 40 -16.47 -5.97 5.89
C ARG A 40 -17.64 -6.24 6.83
N ALA A 41 -17.54 -5.83 8.10
CA ALA A 41 -18.64 -5.96 9.06
C ALA A 41 -19.88 -5.15 8.63
N VAL A 42 -19.68 -3.92 8.13
CA VAL A 42 -20.78 -3.10 7.58
C VAL A 42 -21.38 -3.73 6.33
N THR A 43 -20.56 -4.27 5.43
CA THR A 43 -21.04 -4.96 4.24
C THR A 43 -21.80 -6.24 4.61
N ALA A 44 -21.28 -7.07 5.50
CA ALA A 44 -21.93 -8.28 6.01
C ALA A 44 -23.32 -7.95 6.60
N ALA A 45 -23.41 -6.89 7.39
CA ALA A 45 -24.67 -6.41 7.96
C ALA A 45 -25.67 -5.94 6.89
N ARG A 46 -25.19 -5.34 5.79
CA ARG A 46 -26.05 -4.91 4.67
C ARG A 46 -26.48 -6.06 3.76
N THR A 47 -25.63 -7.06 3.54
CA THR A 47 -25.90 -8.15 2.59
C THR A 47 -26.45 -9.41 3.25
N LEU A 48 -26.57 -9.43 4.59
CA LEU A 48 -26.91 -10.64 5.39
C LEU A 48 -25.97 -11.82 5.14
N ASP A 49 -24.78 -11.54 4.60
CA ASP A 49 -23.80 -12.55 4.25
C ASP A 49 -22.89 -12.84 5.44
N LEU A 50 -23.24 -13.89 6.19
CA LEU A 50 -22.52 -14.37 7.37
C LEU A 50 -21.06 -14.78 7.04
N GLY A 51 -20.75 -15.10 5.78
CA GLY A 51 -19.38 -15.43 5.34
C GLY A 51 -18.42 -14.24 5.40
N LEU A 52 -18.93 -13.00 5.31
CA LEU A 52 -18.14 -11.77 5.45
C LEU A 52 -17.85 -11.39 6.91
N ALA A 53 -18.59 -11.95 7.87
CA ALA A 53 -18.35 -11.78 9.31
C ALA A 53 -17.16 -12.64 9.81
N GLN A 54 -16.71 -13.61 9.01
CA GLN A 54 -15.58 -14.45 9.38
C GLN A 54 -14.28 -13.63 9.38
N PRO A 55 -13.46 -13.72 10.45
CA PRO A 55 -12.26 -12.90 10.58
C PRO A 55 -11.35 -13.11 9.38
N SER A 56 -11.06 -12.02 8.66
CA SER A 56 -10.25 -12.11 7.46
C SER A 56 -8.84 -12.60 7.84
N ARG A 57 -8.32 -13.62 7.13
CA ARG A 57 -6.91 -14.09 7.29
C ARG A 57 -5.87 -13.01 6.95
N LEU A 58 -6.30 -11.88 6.40
CA LEU A 58 -5.47 -10.79 5.93
C LEU A 58 -5.32 -9.75 7.06
N GLY A 59 -4.47 -10.07 8.02
CA GLY A 59 -4.06 -9.18 9.12
C GLY A 59 -2.96 -8.21 8.71
N ALA A 60 -2.39 -7.51 9.69
CA ALA A 60 -1.32 -6.53 9.47
C ALA A 60 -0.08 -7.10 8.77
N SER A 61 0.19 -8.40 8.93
CA SER A 61 1.28 -9.10 8.23
C SER A 61 1.14 -9.05 6.69
N PHE A 62 -0.08 -9.09 6.17
CA PHE A 62 -0.32 -8.97 4.73
C PHE A 62 -0.03 -7.56 4.23
N PHE A 63 -0.44 -6.55 4.98
CA PHE A 63 -0.14 -5.15 4.64
C PHE A 63 1.36 -4.86 4.74
N ARG A 64 2.06 -5.44 5.73
CA ARG A 64 3.53 -5.42 5.80
C ARG A 64 4.17 -6.08 4.59
N ALA A 65 3.67 -7.25 4.17
CA ALA A 65 4.19 -7.96 3.00
C ALA A 65 4.01 -7.14 1.71
N ILE A 66 2.83 -6.52 1.51
CA ILE A 66 2.60 -5.58 0.40
C ILE A 66 3.56 -4.39 0.51
N GLY A 67 3.71 -3.79 1.69
CA GLY A 67 4.66 -2.70 1.91
C GLY A 67 6.09 -3.08 1.50
N GLY A 68 6.50 -4.31 1.81
CA GLY A 68 7.79 -4.88 1.42
C GLY A 68 8.00 -5.10 -0.08
N VAL A 69 6.92 -5.30 -0.84
CA VAL A 69 6.98 -5.37 -2.31
C VAL A 69 6.91 -3.98 -2.93
N VAL A 70 6.09 -3.09 -2.37
CA VAL A 70 5.87 -1.74 -2.89
C VAL A 70 7.10 -0.85 -2.69
N LEU A 71 7.86 -1.03 -1.60
CA LEU A 71 9.06 -0.25 -1.32
C LEU A 71 10.16 -0.42 -2.41
N PRO A 72 10.63 -1.64 -2.74
CA PRO A 72 11.63 -1.81 -3.79
C PRO A 72 11.08 -1.43 -5.17
N CYS A 73 9.79 -1.69 -5.42
CA CYS A 73 9.15 -1.31 -6.69
C CYS A 73 9.10 0.22 -6.86
N GLY A 74 8.76 0.96 -5.80
CA GLY A 74 8.79 2.43 -5.77
C GLY A 74 10.21 3.00 -5.94
N LEU A 75 11.22 2.37 -5.34
CA LEU A 75 12.62 2.76 -5.53
C LEU A 75 13.05 2.62 -6.99
N VAL A 76 12.76 1.47 -7.60
CA VAL A 76 13.06 1.21 -9.02
C VAL A 76 12.34 2.23 -9.92
N LEU A 77 11.05 2.46 -9.68
CA LEU A 77 10.27 3.43 -10.44
C LEU A 77 10.83 4.85 -10.32
N GLY A 78 11.24 5.25 -9.11
CA GLY A 78 11.85 6.55 -8.84
C GLY A 78 13.19 6.74 -9.54
N LEU A 79 14.05 5.71 -9.53
CA LEU A 79 15.33 5.70 -10.23
C LEU A 79 15.16 5.79 -11.75
N ILE A 80 14.18 5.07 -12.31
CA ILE A 80 13.84 5.15 -13.74
C ILE A 80 13.34 6.56 -14.08
N GLY A 81 12.46 7.14 -13.27
CA GLY A 81 11.97 8.51 -13.46
C GLY A 81 13.09 9.55 -13.40
N LEU A 82 14.01 9.41 -12.45
CA LEU A 82 15.19 10.27 -12.33
C LEU A 82 16.10 10.15 -13.57
N ALA A 83 16.41 8.93 -14.00
CA ALA A 83 17.23 8.69 -15.19
C ALA A 83 16.60 9.34 -16.44
N LEU A 84 15.31 9.12 -16.67
CA LEU A 84 14.58 9.71 -17.81
C LEU A 84 14.49 11.24 -17.76
N THR A 85 14.53 11.83 -16.57
CA THR A 85 14.54 13.29 -16.40
C THR A 85 15.91 13.88 -16.70
N LEU A 86 16.99 13.14 -16.37
CA LEU A 86 18.37 13.56 -16.58
C LEU A 86 18.83 13.35 -18.03
N THR A 87 18.29 12.38 -18.74
CA THR A 87 18.71 12.02 -20.12
C THR A 87 17.86 12.68 -21.23
N GLY A 88 16.83 13.45 -20.90
CA GLY A 88 15.95 14.08 -21.90
C GLY A 88 15.19 15.28 -21.38
#